data_AF-A0A060BPR9-F1
#
_entry.id   AF-A0A060BPR9-F1
#
_cell.length_a   1.000
_cell.length_b   1.000
_cell.length_c   1.000
_cell.angle_alpha   90.00
_cell.angle_beta   90.00
_cell.angle_gamma   90.00
#
_symmetry.space_group_name_H-M   'P 1'
#
loop_
_entity.id
_entity.type
_entity.pdbx_description
1 polymer ?
#
loop_
_entity_poly.entity_id
_entity_poly.type
_entity_poly.pdbx_seq_one_letter_code
_entity_poly.pdbx_strand_id
1 'polypeptide(L)'
;MDDQLLLESWRPGSRRTLELDHAMEPGEHTVRLEYFEDKGVALVNLRWEARDFGWFGSYYNNRDLGGDPVLQRYDSAINFDWGSGSPDSRVNADGFSARWLRQLHLDGGVYRVSATADDGVRIWINDDLVLDGWQGNTTD
;
A
#
# COMPACT_ATOMS: atom_id res chain seq x y z
N MET A 1 9.94 9.94 -10.59
CA MET A 1 9.70 11.06 -9.67
C MET A 1 8.94 12.17 -10.39
N ASP A 2 7.63 12.21 -10.27
CA ASP A 2 6.84 11.49 -11.28
C ASP A 2 5.88 12.44 -11.98
N ASP A 3 6.40 13.18 -12.97
CA ASP A 3 5.63 13.78 -14.09
C ASP A 3 4.86 12.72 -14.91
N GLN A 4 4.32 11.71 -14.24
CA GLN A 4 3.58 10.61 -14.77
C GLN A 4 2.15 11.05 -15.01
N LEU A 5 1.71 10.90 -16.26
CA LEU A 5 0.33 11.10 -16.64
C LEU A 5 -0.53 9.98 -16.03
N LEU A 6 -1.20 10.28 -14.92
CA LEU A 6 -2.04 9.30 -14.22
C LEU A 6 -3.36 9.05 -14.95
N LEU A 7 -3.86 10.06 -15.64
CA LEU A 7 -5.15 10.01 -16.31
C LEU A 7 -5.13 10.90 -17.56
N GLU A 8 -5.32 10.29 -18.72
CA GLU A 8 -5.37 11.00 -20.00
C GLU A 8 -6.76 10.93 -20.61
N SER A 9 -7.29 12.09 -21.02
CA SER A 9 -8.56 12.15 -21.75
C SER A 9 -8.64 13.40 -22.63
N TRP A 10 -7.55 13.70 -23.34
CA TRP A 10 -7.42 14.89 -24.18
C TRP A 10 -8.24 14.77 -25.49
N ARG A 11 -9.51 15.19 -25.44
CA ARG A 11 -10.40 15.24 -26.60
C ARG A 11 -11.58 16.19 -26.38
N PRO A 12 -12.13 16.84 -27.42
CA PRO A 12 -13.41 17.56 -27.31
C PRO A 12 -14.53 16.62 -26.84
N GLY A 13 -15.49 17.14 -26.09
CA GLY A 13 -16.64 16.36 -25.62
C GLY A 13 -17.48 17.09 -24.58
N SER A 14 -18.62 16.50 -24.24
CA SER A 14 -19.47 16.96 -23.13
C SER A 14 -18.80 16.74 -21.77
N ARG A 15 -19.40 17.31 -20.71
CA ARG A 15 -19.00 17.06 -19.32
C ARG A 15 -18.84 15.57 -19.05
N ARG A 16 -17.74 15.21 -18.40
CA ARG A 16 -17.43 13.86 -17.91
C ARG A 16 -16.74 13.94 -16.56
N THR A 17 -16.83 12.86 -15.79
CA THR A 17 -16.04 12.65 -14.58
C THR A 17 -15.13 11.46 -14.83
N LEU A 18 -13.87 11.58 -14.41
CA LEU A 18 -12.88 10.51 -14.47
C LEU A 18 -12.34 10.32 -13.06
N GLU A 19 -12.21 9.07 -12.64
CA GLU A 19 -11.79 8.70 -11.29
C GLU A 19 -10.72 7.62 -11.41
N LEU A 20 -9.67 7.74 -10.60
CA LEU A 20 -8.59 6.78 -10.48
C LEU A 20 -8.15 6.74 -9.02
N ASP A 21 -8.08 5.54 -8.46
CA ASP A 21 -7.36 5.31 -7.22
C ASP A 21 -5.86 5.20 -7.54
N HIS A 22 -5.04 6.04 -6.93
CA HIS A 22 -3.59 6.04 -7.10
C HIS A 22 -2.91 5.94 -5.73
N ALA A 23 -2.07 4.94 -5.55
CA ALA A 23 -1.25 4.80 -4.36
C ALA A 23 -0.20 5.92 -4.33
N MET A 24 -0.08 6.59 -3.20
CA MET A 24 0.93 7.63 -2.97
C MET A 24 1.82 7.18 -1.81
N GLU A 25 3.14 7.28 -2.00
CA GLU A 25 4.10 7.07 -0.92
C GLU A 25 3.96 8.17 0.15
N PRO A 26 4.42 7.97 1.40
CA PRO A 26 4.49 9.05 2.37
C PRO A 26 5.43 10.16 1.89
N GLY A 27 5.01 11.43 2.00
CA GLY A 27 5.86 12.58 1.69
C GLY A 27 5.16 13.66 0.88
N GLU A 28 5.95 14.61 0.38
CA GLU A 28 5.46 15.67 -0.50
C GLU A 28 5.32 15.15 -1.94
N HIS A 29 4.17 15.47 -2.56
CA HIS A 29 3.88 15.11 -3.94
C HIS A 29 3.48 16.35 -4.74
N THR A 30 3.93 16.43 -5.99
CA THR A 30 3.48 17.46 -6.93
C THR A 30 2.31 16.91 -7.74
N VAL A 31 1.18 17.62 -7.74
CA VAL A 31 0.00 17.29 -8.55
C VAL A 31 -0.17 18.34 -9.64
N ARG A 32 -0.31 17.90 -10.89
CA ARG A 32 -0.53 18.75 -12.07
C ARG A 32 -1.85 18.39 -12.74
N LEU A 33 -2.66 19.40 -13.06
CA LEU A 33 -3.90 19.27 -13.82
C LEU A 33 -3.83 20.15 -15.07
N GLU A 34 -4.08 19.56 -16.23
CA GLU A 34 -4.17 20.26 -17.52
C GLU A 34 -5.59 20.17 -18.08
N TYR A 35 -6.12 21.28 -18.59
CA TYR A 35 -7.49 21.42 -19.09
C TYR A 35 -7.51 22.27 -20.34
N PHE A 36 -8.36 21.92 -21.30
CA PHE A 36 -8.71 22.79 -22.43
C PHE A 36 -10.23 22.85 -22.64
N GLU A 37 -10.65 23.97 -23.22
CA GLU A 37 -12.00 24.18 -23.71
C GLU A 37 -11.94 24.38 -25.23
N ASP A 38 -12.91 23.81 -25.95
CA ASP A 38 -13.00 23.90 -27.42
C ASP A 38 -14.13 24.85 -27.85
N LYS A 39 -15.33 24.66 -27.29
CA LYS A 39 -16.52 25.48 -27.50
C LYS A 39 -17.65 25.15 -26.51
N GLY A 40 -18.46 26.16 -26.18
CA GLY A 40 -19.65 25.98 -25.34
C GLY A 40 -19.39 26.30 -23.87
N VAL A 41 -19.71 25.37 -22.98
CA VAL A 41 -19.60 25.57 -21.52
C VAL A 41 -18.24 25.09 -21.02
N ALA A 42 -17.48 25.99 -20.41
CA ALA A 42 -16.24 25.69 -19.70
C ALA A 42 -16.52 25.20 -18.27
N LEU A 43 -15.99 24.05 -17.88
CA LEU A 43 -16.08 23.53 -16.50
C LEU A 43 -14.93 22.57 -16.20
N VAL A 44 -14.21 22.81 -15.11
CA VAL A 44 -13.25 21.89 -14.53
C VAL A 44 -13.47 21.81 -13.02
N ASN A 45 -13.53 20.60 -12.47
CA ASN A 45 -13.58 20.36 -11.03
C ASN A 45 -12.56 19.27 -10.71
N LEU A 46 -11.64 19.54 -9.78
CA LEU A 46 -10.75 18.55 -9.18
C LEU A 46 -11.27 18.23 -7.78
N ARG A 47 -11.53 16.95 -7.52
CA ARG A 47 -11.78 16.43 -6.18
C ARG A 47 -10.72 15.38 -5.89
N TRP A 48 -10.16 15.43 -4.69
CA TRP A 48 -9.26 14.42 -4.16
C TRP A 48 -9.78 14.04 -2.78
N GLU A 49 -9.73 12.76 -2.46
CA GLU A 49 -10.05 12.26 -1.13
C GLU A 49 -9.09 11.13 -0.79
N ALA A 50 -8.53 11.18 0.41
CA ALA A 50 -7.81 10.04 0.93
C ALA A 50 -8.82 8.89 1.10
N ARG A 51 -8.54 7.77 0.46
CA ARG A 51 -9.22 6.51 0.72
C ARG A 51 -8.40 5.81 1.81
N ASP A 52 -9.06 5.40 2.89
CA ASP A 52 -8.44 4.50 3.86
C ASP A 52 -8.43 3.10 3.27
N PHE A 53 -7.35 2.78 2.55
CA PHE A 53 -7.16 1.47 1.98
C PHE A 53 -6.64 0.45 3.02
N GLY A 54 -6.35 0.87 4.25
CA GLY A 54 -5.84 0.02 5.33
C GLY A 54 -4.31 -0.01 5.37
N TRP A 55 -3.74 -1.21 5.39
CA TRP A 55 -2.31 -1.46 5.50
C TRP A 55 -1.68 -1.55 4.12
N PHE A 56 -0.63 -0.77 3.86
CA PHE A 56 0.14 -0.90 2.64
C PHE A 56 1.11 -2.09 2.77
N GLY A 57 0.79 -3.18 2.08
CA GLY A 57 1.55 -4.43 2.08
C GLY A 57 2.50 -4.52 0.89
N SER A 58 3.78 -4.73 1.18
CA SER A 58 4.81 -5.12 0.21
C SER A 58 5.21 -6.58 0.45
N TYR A 59 5.18 -7.41 -0.60
CA TYR A 59 5.41 -8.85 -0.53
C TYR A 59 6.64 -9.25 -1.35
N TYR A 60 7.44 -10.19 -0.84
CA TYR A 60 8.75 -10.55 -1.38
C TYR A 60 8.86 -12.08 -1.53
N ASN A 61 9.52 -12.54 -2.60
CA ASN A 61 9.83 -13.96 -2.82
C ASN A 61 11.15 -14.39 -2.16
N ASN A 62 11.35 -13.94 -0.93
CA ASN A 62 12.44 -14.35 -0.04
C ASN A 62 12.02 -14.07 1.41
N ARG A 63 12.70 -14.68 2.38
CA ARG A 63 12.42 -14.49 3.81
C ARG A 63 12.89 -13.12 4.30
N ASP A 64 13.90 -12.50 3.71
CA ASP A 64 14.65 -11.42 4.33
C ASP A 64 14.12 -10.00 4.06
N LEU A 65 12.93 -9.86 3.44
CA LEU A 65 12.39 -8.59 2.95
C LEU A 65 13.39 -7.88 2.00
N GLY A 66 14.16 -8.67 1.24
CA GLY A 66 15.25 -8.20 0.39
C GLY A 66 14.82 -7.94 -1.05
N GLY A 67 15.49 -6.98 -1.69
CA GLY A 67 15.22 -6.61 -3.08
C GLY A 67 13.88 -5.89 -3.26
N ASP A 68 13.42 -5.83 -4.51
CA ASP A 68 12.14 -5.22 -4.85
C ASP A 68 10.98 -6.17 -4.53
N PRO A 69 9.85 -5.67 -4.00
CA PRO A 69 8.67 -6.50 -3.78
C PRO A 69 8.07 -6.99 -5.10
N VAL A 70 7.60 -8.23 -5.12
CA VAL A 70 6.92 -8.85 -6.28
C VAL A 70 5.44 -8.46 -6.36
N LEU A 71 4.90 -7.95 -5.25
CA LEU A 71 3.53 -7.46 -5.13
C LEU A 71 3.50 -6.32 -4.11
N GLN A 72 2.81 -5.24 -4.47
CA GLN A 72 2.37 -4.21 -3.55
C GLN A 72 0.86 -4.06 -3.66
N ARG A 73 0.16 -4.02 -2.52
CA ARG A 73 -1.27 -3.78 -2.45
C ARG A 73 -1.66 -3.20 -1.10
N TYR A 74 -2.90 -2.75 -0.98
CA TYR A 74 -3.49 -2.43 0.30
C TYR A 74 -4.33 -3.59 0.83
N ASP A 75 -4.19 -3.87 2.12
CA ASP A 75 -4.98 -4.86 2.84
C ASP A 75 -5.80 -4.15 3.93
N SER A 76 -7.12 -4.35 3.93
CA SER A 76 -8.01 -3.70 4.91
C SER A 76 -7.74 -4.10 6.37
N ALA A 77 -7.14 -5.28 6.57
CA ALA A 77 -6.67 -5.78 7.87
C ALA A 77 -5.49 -6.74 7.70
N ILE A 78 -4.65 -6.86 8.73
CA ILE A 78 -3.66 -7.93 8.86
C ILE A 78 -4.36 -9.10 9.57
N ASN A 79 -5.05 -9.93 8.79
CA ASN A 79 -5.74 -11.13 9.28
C ASN A 79 -5.77 -12.17 8.15
N PHE A 80 -4.69 -12.94 8.06
CA PHE A 80 -4.48 -13.88 6.96
C PHE A 80 -4.30 -15.30 7.48
N ASP A 81 -4.95 -16.23 6.79
CA ASP A 81 -4.69 -17.66 6.86
C ASP A 81 -4.51 -18.13 5.41
N TRP A 82 -3.26 -18.25 4.97
CA TRP A 82 -2.94 -18.69 3.61
C TRP A 82 -2.86 -20.22 3.50
N GLY A 83 -2.93 -20.96 4.63
CA GLY A 83 -2.61 -22.38 4.66
C GLY A 83 -1.25 -22.65 4.01
N SER A 84 -1.22 -23.60 3.06
CA SER A 84 -0.04 -23.91 2.24
C SER A 84 0.03 -23.10 0.92
N GLY A 85 -0.73 -22.02 0.81
CA GLY A 85 -0.86 -21.21 -0.39
C GLY A 85 0.01 -19.94 -0.34
N SER A 86 -0.35 -18.96 -1.17
CA SER A 86 0.32 -17.66 -1.20
C SER A 86 -0.70 -16.51 -1.22
N PRO A 87 -0.27 -15.28 -0.87
CA PRO A 87 -1.13 -14.09 -0.91
C PRO A 87 -1.66 -13.73 -2.31
N ASP A 88 -0.96 -14.17 -3.36
CA ASP A 88 -1.22 -13.91 -4.77
C ASP A 88 -0.36 -14.84 -5.64
N SER A 89 -0.80 -15.14 -6.85
CA SER A 89 -0.05 -15.94 -7.85
C SER A 89 1.39 -15.47 -8.15
N ARG A 90 1.71 -14.20 -7.90
CA ARG A 90 3.06 -13.62 -8.06
C ARG A 90 4.00 -13.94 -6.89
N VAL A 91 3.43 -14.32 -5.74
CA VAL A 91 4.15 -14.64 -4.52
C VAL A 91 4.30 -16.16 -4.43
N ASN A 92 5.51 -16.63 -4.13
CA ASN A 92 5.79 -18.04 -3.89
C ASN A 92 4.92 -18.57 -2.73
N ALA A 93 4.54 -19.85 -2.79
CA ALA A 93 3.84 -20.50 -1.68
C ALA A 93 4.72 -20.61 -0.42
N ASP A 94 6.03 -20.86 -0.61
CA ASP A 94 7.01 -20.97 0.46
C ASP A 94 8.10 -19.91 0.36
N GLY A 95 8.73 -19.62 1.50
CA GLY A 95 9.92 -18.75 1.55
C GLY A 95 9.64 -17.30 1.16
N PHE A 96 8.41 -16.82 1.34
CA PHE A 96 8.03 -15.42 1.13
C PHE A 96 8.10 -14.63 2.43
N SER A 97 8.05 -13.31 2.30
CA SER A 97 7.90 -12.38 3.43
C SER A 97 7.03 -11.19 3.02
N ALA A 98 6.52 -10.47 4.01
CA ALA A 98 5.72 -9.28 3.79
C ALA A 98 6.03 -8.19 4.81
N ARG A 99 5.93 -6.92 4.37
CA ARG A 99 6.02 -5.74 5.22
C ARG A 99 4.74 -4.94 5.04
N TRP A 100 4.04 -4.69 6.14
CA TRP A 100 2.89 -3.80 6.17
C TRP A 100 3.24 -2.49 6.86
N LEU A 101 2.82 -1.39 6.24
CA LEU A 101 2.95 -0.05 6.80
C LEU A 101 1.58 0.61 6.91
N ARG A 102 1.33 1.25 8.05
CA ARG A 102 0.17 2.11 8.25
C ARG A 102 0.50 3.19 9.27
N GLN A 103 0.09 4.43 8.97
CA GLN A 103 0.06 5.49 9.97
C GLN A 103 -1.29 5.45 10.70
N LEU A 104 -1.24 5.39 12.02
CA LEU A 104 -2.42 5.33 12.88
C LEU A 104 -2.42 6.53 13.82
N HIS A 105 -3.58 7.18 13.96
CA HIS A 105 -3.82 8.11 15.05
C HIS A 105 -4.40 7.32 16.23
N LEU A 106 -3.69 7.32 17.36
CA LEU A 106 -4.10 6.64 18.59
C LEU A 106 -4.16 7.65 19.73
N ASP A 107 -5.14 7.48 20.62
CA ASP A 107 -5.21 8.24 21.86
C ASP A 107 -4.05 7.88 22.80
N GLY A 108 -3.76 8.73 23.78
CA GLY A 108 -2.79 8.42 24.83
C GLY A 108 -3.28 7.27 25.72
N GLY A 109 -2.45 6.25 25.93
CA GLY A 109 -2.81 5.12 26.79
C GLY A 109 -1.79 3.99 26.77
N VAL A 110 -2.03 2.96 27.57
CA VAL A 110 -1.24 1.72 27.56
C VAL A 110 -1.92 0.73 26.62
N TYR A 111 -1.23 0.40 25.53
CA TYR A 111 -1.68 -0.57 24.55
C TYR A 111 -0.97 -1.91 24.76
N ARG A 112 -1.71 -3.01 24.61
CA ARG A 112 -1.13 -4.34 24.45
C ARG A 112 -1.05 -4.65 22.97
N VAL A 113 0.14 -5.00 22.50
CA VAL A 113 0.38 -5.40 21.12
C VAL A 113 0.70 -6.89 21.11
N SER A 114 0.08 -7.64 20.21
CA SER A 114 0.30 -9.07 20.04
C SER A 114 0.16 -9.44 18.57
N ALA A 115 0.97 -10.39 18.12
CA ALA A 115 0.83 -11.03 16.82
C ALA A 115 0.93 -12.54 16.99
N THR A 116 0.15 -13.27 16.20
CA THR A 116 0.27 -14.71 16.01
C THR A 116 0.75 -14.91 14.58
N ALA A 117 1.86 -15.61 14.41
CA ALA A 117 2.48 -15.85 13.11
C ALA A 117 3.06 -17.26 13.05
N ASP A 118 3.13 -17.77 11.83
CA ASP A 118 3.83 -18.98 11.43
C ASP A 118 4.54 -18.61 10.10
N ASP A 119 5.85 -18.37 10.04
CA ASP A 119 6.88 -18.47 11.10
C ASP A 119 7.07 -17.14 11.89
N GLY A 120 7.96 -16.26 11.41
CA GLY A 120 8.51 -15.14 12.17
C GLY A 120 7.74 -13.83 12.04
N VAL A 121 7.79 -13.00 13.08
CA VAL A 121 7.16 -11.67 13.08
C VAL A 121 8.00 -10.65 13.84
N ARG A 122 7.98 -9.40 13.36
CA ARG A 122 8.51 -8.23 14.05
C ARG A 122 7.49 -7.11 13.99
N ILE A 123 7.42 -6.32 15.06
CA ILE A 123 6.54 -5.15 15.13
C ILE A 123 7.38 -3.94 15.52
N TRP A 124 7.20 -2.87 14.75
CA TRP A 124 7.81 -1.57 14.99
C TRP A 124 6.73 -0.53 15.29
N ILE A 125 7.02 0.41 16.19
CA ILE A 125 6.21 1.59 16.47
C ILE A 125 7.14 2.79 16.45
N ASN A 126 6.91 3.77 15.57
CA ASN A 126 7.80 4.92 15.39
C ASN A 126 9.27 4.52 15.19
N ASP A 127 9.49 3.51 14.34
CA ASP A 127 10.80 2.90 14.06
C ASP A 127 11.46 2.14 15.23
N ASP A 128 10.86 2.14 16.42
CA ASP A 128 11.31 1.34 17.56
C ASP A 128 10.80 -0.10 17.44
N LEU A 129 11.72 -1.07 17.50
CA LEU A 129 11.38 -2.50 17.52
C LEU A 129 10.78 -2.89 18.88
N VAL A 130 9.46 -3.10 18.93
CA VAL A 130 8.72 -3.38 20.17
C VAL A 130 8.45 -4.87 20.41
N LEU A 131 8.47 -5.68 19.34
CA LEU A 131 8.37 -7.14 19.41
C LEU A 131 9.26 -7.74 18.34
N ASP A 132 10.13 -8.67 18.74
CA ASP A 132 10.98 -9.44 17.82
C ASP A 132 10.87 -10.94 18.07
N GLY A 133 10.19 -11.61 17.14
CA GLY A 133 10.11 -13.06 17.04
C GLY A 133 10.61 -13.54 15.67
N TRP A 134 11.56 -12.83 15.05
CA TRP A 134 12.07 -13.22 13.74
C TRP A 134 12.96 -14.46 13.84
N GLN A 135 12.45 -15.63 13.42
CA GLN A 135 13.21 -16.86 13.45
C GLN A 135 14.13 -16.96 12.22
N GLY A 136 15.42 -16.68 12.45
CA GLY A 136 16.42 -16.58 11.40
C GLY A 136 16.97 -17.90 10.87
N ASN A 137 16.84 -19.03 11.58
CA ASN A 137 17.40 -20.33 11.17
C ASN A 137 16.81 -21.48 12.01
N THR A 138 15.80 -22.16 11.52
CA THR A 138 15.57 -23.58 11.86
C THR A 138 15.13 -24.29 10.60
N THR A 139 16.01 -25.12 10.06
CA THR A 139 15.60 -26.27 9.26
C THR A 139 14.78 -27.17 10.16
N ASP A 140 13.47 -27.27 9.94
CA ASP A 140 12.74 -28.49 10.25
C ASP A 140 13.05 -29.56 9.19
#